data_AF-A0A0A9FH99-F1
#
_entry.id   AF-A0A0A9FH99-F1
#
_cell.length_a   1.000
_cell.length_b   1.000
_cell.length_c   1.000
_cell.angle_alpha   90.00
_cell.angle_beta   90.00
_cell.angle_gamma   90.00
#
_symmetry.space_group_name_H-M   'P 1'
#
loop_
_entity.id
_entity.type
_entity.pdbx_description
1 polymer ?
#
loop_
_entity_poly.entity_id
_entity_poly.type
_entity_poly.pdbx_seq_one_letter_code
_entity_poly.pdbx_strand_id
1 'polypeptide(L)'
;MPHAAAASKLPRDALLRIAWPLRGPLEAAPYEPPPGSSASVKSLLASLLPSPFPSPAQPQPPAGKEAADLLLFCAAILAASPESPALHWVPAGLSRAAAAAMEEMAAVGGWIGVGEMVVAMMPEVVPPLKAVVKETCVDADNDEISAVKPPKEHAVVSAHQFHWLVSQISYPKLGDLCWLVIPCALTTLDHWSPEVKEQGMVSFMHIAKNVKVTELSLYEDAILDACCHNIAADDELWYRVLEVSVLLLTCTHRSNPRSPWYDRMLSEMLGHLERQPLNKERRIAWLTLIGPVFDAMGLFLLAHFRRLFSLFFSMDAC
;
A
#
# COMPACT_ATOMS: atom_id res chain seq x y z
N MET A 1 22.49 19.98 -11.78
CA MET A 1 21.70 19.74 -13.00
C MET A 1 20.39 19.14 -12.55
N PRO A 2 19.21 19.78 -12.74
CA PRO A 2 17.94 19.10 -12.50
C PRO A 2 17.90 17.87 -13.42
N HIS A 3 17.77 16.68 -12.85
CA HIS A 3 17.65 15.46 -13.63
C HIS A 3 16.34 15.56 -14.43
N ALA A 4 16.39 15.40 -15.75
CA ALA A 4 15.17 15.36 -16.54
C ALA A 4 14.27 14.23 -16.03
N ALA A 5 12.97 14.50 -15.88
CA ALA A 5 11.97 13.53 -15.45
C ALA A 5 12.08 12.25 -16.30
N ALA A 6 12.10 11.08 -15.67
CA ALA A 6 12.17 9.81 -16.38
C ALA A 6 10.97 9.65 -17.33
N ALA A 7 9.80 10.15 -16.95
CA ALA A 7 8.61 10.12 -17.79
C ALA A 7 8.75 10.96 -19.08
N SER A 8 9.67 11.93 -19.14
CA SER A 8 9.94 12.71 -20.35
C SER A 8 10.59 11.89 -21.48
N LYS A 9 11.06 10.66 -21.20
CA LYS A 9 11.54 9.72 -22.21
C LYS A 9 10.41 9.18 -23.12
N LEU A 10 9.15 9.30 -22.70
CA LEU A 10 8.00 8.81 -23.45
C LEU A 10 7.37 9.94 -24.26
N PRO A 11 7.46 9.90 -25.60
CA PRO A 11 6.87 10.95 -26.42
C PRO A 11 5.35 10.77 -26.48
N ARG A 12 4.64 11.90 -26.59
CA ARG A 12 3.17 11.95 -26.47
C ARG A 12 2.43 11.10 -27.51
N ASP A 13 2.92 11.08 -28.74
CA ASP A 13 2.38 10.25 -29.82
C ASP A 13 2.47 8.75 -29.49
N ALA A 14 3.55 8.31 -28.86
CA ALA A 14 3.67 6.95 -28.36
C ALA A 14 2.68 6.69 -27.22
N LEU A 15 2.53 7.61 -26.27
CA LEU A 15 1.55 7.47 -25.17
C LEU A 15 0.12 7.32 -25.69
N LEU A 16 -0.28 8.12 -26.69
CA LEU A 16 -1.60 8.01 -27.30
C LEU A 16 -1.82 6.65 -27.98
N ARG A 17 -0.80 6.16 -28.70
CA ARG A 17 -0.81 4.86 -29.37
C ARG A 17 -0.90 3.70 -28.37
N ILE A 18 -0.13 3.75 -27.28
CA ILE A 18 -0.13 2.75 -26.21
C ILE A 18 -1.48 2.76 -25.45
N ALA A 19 -2.05 3.93 -25.20
CA ALA A 19 -3.31 4.06 -24.46
C ALA A 19 -4.55 3.70 -25.29
N TRP A 20 -4.47 3.77 -26.63
CA TRP A 20 -5.58 3.48 -27.54
C TRP A 20 -6.29 2.14 -27.27
N PRO A 21 -5.59 0.97 -27.21
CA PRO A 21 -6.23 -0.32 -26.97
C PRO A 21 -6.87 -0.46 -25.57
N LEU A 22 -6.60 0.44 -24.63
CA LEU A 22 -7.15 0.39 -23.27
C LEU A 22 -8.55 0.99 -23.18
N ARG A 23 -8.89 1.92 -24.08
CA ARG A 23 -10.13 2.72 -24.04
C ARG A 23 -11.39 1.86 -24.22
N GLY A 24 -11.45 1.06 -25.28
CA GLY A 24 -12.60 0.21 -25.58
C GLY A 24 -12.91 -0.81 -24.47
N PRO A 25 -11.93 -1.59 -23.99
CA PRO A 25 -12.12 -2.52 -22.88
C PRO A 25 -12.52 -1.82 -21.56
N LEU A 26 -11.97 -0.63 -21.27
CA LEU A 26 -12.38 0.16 -20.12
C LEU A 26 -13.84 0.60 -20.23
N GLU A 27 -14.24 1.17 -21.38
CA GLU A 27 -15.62 1.59 -21.63
C GLU A 27 -16.61 0.43 -21.51
N ALA A 28 -16.26 -0.75 -22.03
CA ALA A 28 -17.09 -1.95 -21.96
C ALA A 28 -17.10 -2.65 -20.58
N ALA A 29 -16.20 -2.28 -19.66
CA ALA A 29 -16.08 -2.96 -18.37
C ALA A 29 -17.36 -2.81 -17.52
N PRO A 30 -17.87 -3.88 -16.90
CA PRO A 30 -19.11 -3.87 -16.13
C PRO A 30 -18.89 -3.23 -14.76
N TYR A 31 -18.99 -1.90 -14.71
CA TYR A 31 -18.80 -1.13 -13.48
C TYR A 31 -20.13 -0.79 -12.83
N GLU A 32 -20.25 -1.17 -11.56
CA GLU A 32 -21.29 -0.69 -10.66
C GLU A 32 -20.62 0.06 -9.51
N PRO A 33 -20.99 1.32 -9.24
CA PRO A 33 -20.38 2.07 -8.14
C PRO A 33 -20.73 1.43 -6.80
N PRO A 34 -19.80 1.44 -5.82
CA PRO A 34 -20.09 0.94 -4.48
C PRO A 34 -21.30 1.66 -3.86
N PRO A 35 -22.13 0.96 -3.06
CA PRO A 35 -23.29 1.57 -2.42
C PRO A 35 -22.88 2.73 -1.53
N GLY A 36 -23.48 3.90 -1.74
CA GLY A 36 -23.16 5.13 -1.01
C GLY A 36 -21.97 5.92 -1.55
N SER A 37 -21.31 5.45 -2.62
CA SER A 37 -20.24 6.20 -3.28
C SER A 37 -20.80 7.33 -4.15
N SER A 38 -20.22 8.52 -4.01
CA SER A 38 -20.50 9.66 -4.90
C SER A 38 -19.53 9.72 -6.09
N ALA A 39 -18.54 8.83 -6.14
CA ALA A 39 -17.44 8.86 -7.08
C ALA A 39 -17.39 7.60 -7.96
N SER A 40 -17.05 7.79 -9.23
CA SER A 40 -16.85 6.69 -10.17
C SER A 40 -15.37 6.36 -10.29
N VAL A 41 -14.94 5.22 -9.74
CA VAL A 41 -13.57 4.69 -9.91
C VAL A 41 -13.26 4.49 -11.39
N LYS A 42 -14.22 3.99 -12.18
CA LYS A 42 -14.06 3.85 -13.63
C LYS A 42 -13.79 5.20 -14.31
N SER A 43 -14.48 6.27 -13.90
CA SER A 43 -14.27 7.61 -14.46
C SER A 43 -12.93 8.22 -14.01
N LEU A 44 -12.55 7.98 -12.75
CA LEU A 44 -11.22 8.35 -12.22
C LEU A 44 -10.12 7.69 -13.06
N LEU A 45 -10.21 6.38 -13.31
CA LEU A 45 -9.24 5.67 -14.14
C LEU A 45 -9.28 6.17 -15.60
N ALA A 46 -10.45 6.42 -16.17
CA ALA A 46 -10.57 6.98 -17.52
C ALA A 46 -9.88 8.36 -17.64
N SER A 47 -9.89 9.16 -16.58
CA SER A 47 -9.23 10.48 -16.56
C SER A 47 -7.70 10.42 -16.61
N LEU A 48 -7.11 9.27 -16.26
CA LEU A 48 -5.66 9.02 -16.33
C LEU A 48 -5.19 8.66 -17.75
N LEU A 49 -6.10 8.35 -18.68
CA LEU A 49 -5.73 8.04 -20.06
C LEU A 49 -5.43 9.32 -20.86
N PRO A 50 -4.29 9.39 -21.57
CA PRO A 50 -3.93 10.55 -22.40
C PRO A 50 -5.03 10.93 -23.39
N SER A 51 -5.50 12.19 -23.36
CA SER A 51 -6.58 12.67 -24.24
C SER A 51 -6.07 12.89 -25.68
N PRO A 52 -6.77 12.41 -26.73
CA PRO A 52 -6.42 12.71 -28.11
C PRO A 52 -6.62 14.19 -28.44
N PHE A 53 -7.57 14.83 -27.75
CA PHE A 53 -7.95 16.23 -27.95
C PHE A 53 -7.47 17.06 -26.76
N PRO A 54 -6.40 17.85 -26.90
CA PRO A 54 -6.00 18.77 -25.85
C PRO A 54 -7.09 19.84 -25.69
N SER A 55 -7.61 20.02 -24.47
CA SER A 55 -8.51 21.12 -24.18
C SER A 55 -7.75 22.45 -24.30
N PRO A 56 -8.18 23.39 -25.15
CA PRO A 56 -7.49 24.67 -25.34
C PRO A 56 -7.52 25.58 -24.09
N ALA A 57 -8.33 25.23 -23.09
CA ALA A 57 -8.52 25.99 -21.85
C ALA A 57 -7.66 25.50 -20.66
N GLN A 58 -6.90 24.41 -20.80
CA GLN A 58 -6.06 23.89 -19.72
C GLN A 58 -4.58 24.24 -19.96
N PRO A 59 -3.83 24.60 -18.90
CA PRO A 59 -2.38 24.70 -18.98
C PRO A 59 -1.80 23.41 -19.55
N GLN A 60 -0.75 23.51 -20.38
CA GLN A 60 -0.04 22.30 -20.80
C GLN A 60 0.38 21.50 -19.56
N PRO A 61 0.05 20.20 -19.49
CA PRO A 61 0.42 19.39 -18.35
C PRO A 61 1.95 19.41 -18.19
N PRO A 62 2.47 19.35 -16.95
CA PRO A 62 3.90 19.28 -16.73
C PRO A 62 4.51 18.12 -17.53
N ALA A 63 5.73 18.32 -18.03
CA ALA A 63 6.42 17.33 -18.85
C ALA A 63 6.47 15.97 -18.12
N GLY A 64 6.02 14.91 -18.79
CA GLY A 64 5.97 13.56 -18.21
C GLY A 64 4.67 13.20 -17.48
N LYS A 65 3.77 14.15 -17.20
CA LYS A 65 2.52 13.86 -16.48
C LYS A 65 1.65 12.82 -17.19
N GLU A 66 1.45 12.91 -18.50
CA GLU A 66 0.64 11.93 -19.24
C GLU A 66 1.22 10.51 -19.16
N ALA A 67 2.55 10.38 -19.07
CA ALA A 67 3.22 9.10 -18.89
C ALA A 67 3.07 8.57 -17.45
N ALA A 68 3.20 9.46 -16.45
CA ALA A 68 2.92 9.13 -15.05
C ALA A 68 1.46 8.70 -14.85
N ASP A 69 0.50 9.43 -15.43
CA ASP A 69 -0.93 9.11 -15.37
C ASP A 69 -1.22 7.76 -16.04
N LEU A 70 -0.63 7.48 -17.22
CA LEU A 70 -0.78 6.18 -17.88
C LEU A 70 -0.16 5.02 -17.07
N LEU A 71 0.98 5.26 -16.42
CA LEU A 71 1.59 4.31 -15.49
C LEU A 71 0.64 4.02 -14.32
N LEU A 72 0.07 5.06 -13.71
CA LEU A 72 -0.89 4.93 -12.62
C LEU A 72 -2.18 4.22 -13.05
N PHE A 73 -2.69 4.48 -14.25
CA PHE A 73 -3.81 3.74 -14.83
C PHE A 73 -3.50 2.25 -14.89
N CYS A 74 -2.38 1.88 -15.52
CA CYS A 74 -2.01 0.49 -15.69
C CYS A 74 -1.73 -0.18 -14.34
N ALA A 75 -1.10 0.52 -13.39
CA ALA A 75 -0.88 0.03 -12.04
C ALA A 75 -2.19 -0.29 -11.31
N ALA A 76 -3.21 0.57 -11.39
CA ALA A 76 -4.52 0.29 -10.78
C ALA A 76 -5.21 -0.93 -11.42
N ILE A 77 -5.17 -1.03 -12.75
CA ILE A 77 -5.77 -2.14 -13.48
C ILE A 77 -5.06 -3.48 -13.18
N LEU A 78 -3.75 -3.45 -12.99
CA LEU A 78 -2.94 -4.63 -12.67
C LEU A 78 -2.94 -4.97 -11.17
N ALA A 79 -3.26 -4.01 -10.30
CA ALA A 79 -3.53 -4.23 -8.88
C ALA A 79 -4.88 -4.91 -8.63
N ALA A 80 -5.79 -4.86 -9.61
CA ALA A 80 -7.15 -5.37 -9.44
C ALA A 80 -7.14 -6.86 -9.09
N SER A 81 -7.84 -7.18 -8.00
CA SER A 81 -8.05 -8.55 -7.51
C SER A 81 -9.55 -8.80 -7.31
N PRO A 82 -10.03 -10.04 -7.49
CA PRO A 82 -11.40 -10.42 -7.12
C PRO A 82 -11.73 -10.14 -5.66
N GLU A 83 -10.72 -10.11 -4.80
CA GLU A 83 -10.86 -9.87 -3.36
C GLU A 83 -10.92 -8.39 -3.00
N SER A 84 -10.66 -7.48 -3.96
CA SER A 84 -10.62 -6.03 -3.74
C SER A 84 -11.93 -5.37 -4.19
N PRO A 85 -12.81 -4.93 -3.26
CA PRO A 85 -14.13 -4.43 -3.60
C PRO A 85 -14.11 -3.25 -4.58
N ALA A 86 -13.12 -2.35 -4.50
CA ALA A 86 -13.05 -1.20 -5.39
C ALA A 86 -12.66 -1.52 -6.84
N LEU A 87 -12.02 -2.68 -7.09
CA LEU A 87 -11.42 -3.04 -8.38
C LEU A 87 -11.88 -4.40 -8.92
N HIS A 88 -12.75 -5.13 -8.23
CA HIS A 88 -13.24 -6.46 -8.65
C HIS A 88 -13.94 -6.48 -10.03
N TRP A 89 -14.40 -5.32 -10.51
CA TRP A 89 -15.08 -5.15 -11.80
C TRP A 89 -14.13 -5.14 -13.00
N VAL A 90 -12.81 -5.06 -12.78
CA VAL A 90 -11.81 -4.99 -13.85
C VAL A 90 -11.74 -6.35 -14.58
N PRO A 91 -12.06 -6.42 -15.88
CA PRO A 91 -12.06 -7.68 -16.60
C PRO A 91 -10.64 -8.11 -16.96
N ALA A 92 -10.39 -9.42 -16.99
CA ALA A 92 -9.08 -9.99 -17.33
C ALA A 92 -8.54 -9.54 -18.70
N GLY A 93 -9.42 -9.22 -19.65
CA GLY A 93 -9.04 -8.63 -20.93
C GLY A 93 -8.37 -7.26 -20.79
N LEU A 94 -8.89 -6.41 -19.91
CA LEU A 94 -8.33 -5.09 -19.61
C LEU A 94 -6.99 -5.22 -18.86
N SER A 95 -6.89 -6.16 -17.90
CA SER A 95 -5.61 -6.44 -17.22
C SER A 95 -4.52 -6.90 -18.18
N ARG A 96 -4.83 -7.79 -19.12
CA ARG A 96 -3.85 -8.20 -20.16
C ARG A 96 -3.43 -7.03 -21.07
N ALA A 97 -4.37 -6.17 -21.44
CA ALA A 97 -4.07 -4.99 -22.24
C ALA A 97 -3.18 -3.99 -21.48
N ALA A 98 -3.44 -3.77 -20.19
CA ALA A 98 -2.60 -2.93 -19.33
C ALA A 98 -1.18 -3.50 -19.16
N ALA A 99 -1.04 -4.83 -19.02
CA ALA A 99 0.27 -5.48 -18.97
C ALA A 99 1.05 -5.27 -20.27
N ALA A 100 0.40 -5.43 -21.44
CA ALA A 100 1.02 -5.16 -22.73
C ALA A 100 1.42 -3.69 -22.89
N ALA A 101 0.58 -2.76 -22.41
CA ALA A 101 0.88 -1.33 -22.42
C ALA A 101 2.12 -0.99 -21.57
N MET A 102 2.28 -1.62 -20.39
CA MET A 102 3.48 -1.44 -19.55
C MET A 102 4.76 -1.88 -20.26
N GLU A 103 4.73 -3.04 -20.92
CA GLU A 103 5.88 -3.55 -21.69
C GLU A 103 6.21 -2.63 -22.86
N GLU A 104 5.20 -2.10 -23.54
CA GLU A 104 5.40 -1.16 -24.63
C GLU A 104 5.96 0.19 -24.13
N MET A 105 5.49 0.70 -23.00
CA MET A 105 6.07 1.88 -22.36
C MET A 105 7.54 1.64 -22.00
N ALA A 106 7.86 0.48 -21.40
CA ALA A 106 9.22 0.11 -21.06
C ALA A 106 10.13 0.11 -22.31
N ALA A 107 9.67 -0.50 -23.40
CA ALA A 107 10.39 -0.57 -24.65
C ALA A 107 10.59 0.82 -25.30
N VAL A 108 9.54 1.64 -25.38
CA VAL A 108 9.60 2.97 -26.02
C VAL A 108 10.53 3.92 -25.25
N GLY A 109 10.49 3.91 -23.92
CA GLY A 109 11.39 4.74 -23.12
C GLY A 109 12.80 4.19 -22.98
N GLY A 110 13.12 3.06 -23.63
CA GLY A 110 14.46 2.47 -23.67
C GLY A 110 14.90 1.87 -22.33
N TRP A 111 13.97 1.39 -21.52
CA TRP A 111 14.26 0.64 -20.31
C TRP A 111 14.38 -0.86 -20.62
N ILE A 112 15.17 -1.59 -19.84
CA ILE A 112 15.37 -3.04 -20.00
C ILE A 112 14.08 -3.82 -19.74
N GLY A 113 13.18 -3.27 -18.93
CA GLY A 113 11.85 -3.82 -18.67
C GLY A 113 11.05 -2.98 -17.68
N VAL A 114 9.84 -3.45 -17.36
CA VAL A 114 8.87 -2.73 -16.50
C VAL A 114 9.47 -2.36 -15.15
N GLY A 115 10.21 -3.25 -14.49
CA GLY A 115 10.82 -2.96 -13.19
C GLY A 115 11.81 -1.80 -13.21
N GLU A 116 12.60 -1.66 -14.29
CA GLU A 116 13.52 -0.51 -14.42
C GLU A 116 12.77 0.79 -14.73
N MET A 117 11.75 0.73 -15.59
CA MET A 117 10.87 1.86 -15.85
C MET A 117 10.20 2.35 -14.57
N VAL A 118 9.61 1.43 -13.78
CA VAL A 118 8.96 1.76 -12.50
C VAL A 118 9.96 2.42 -11.56
N VAL A 119 11.13 1.83 -11.31
CA VAL A 119 12.18 2.46 -10.47
C VAL A 119 12.50 3.88 -10.92
N ALA A 120 12.64 4.11 -12.23
CA ALA A 120 12.95 5.43 -12.77
C ALA A 120 11.82 6.45 -12.58
N MET A 121 10.56 6.02 -12.67
CA MET A 121 9.38 6.89 -12.58
C MET A 121 8.85 7.05 -11.15
N MET A 122 9.29 6.25 -10.18
CA MET A 122 8.84 6.31 -8.78
C MET A 122 8.83 7.73 -8.17
N PRO A 123 9.88 8.57 -8.33
CA PRO A 123 9.89 9.94 -7.80
C PRO A 123 8.77 10.83 -8.33
N GLU A 124 8.20 10.49 -9.49
CA GLU A 124 7.13 11.26 -10.14
C GLU A 124 5.74 10.76 -9.75
N VAL A 125 5.59 9.47 -9.44
CA VAL A 125 4.28 8.85 -9.15
C VAL A 125 3.98 8.66 -7.68
N VAL A 126 4.96 8.38 -6.82
CA VAL A 126 4.68 8.14 -5.39
C VAL A 126 4.24 9.39 -4.63
N PRO A 127 4.85 10.58 -4.82
CA PRO A 127 4.43 11.77 -4.07
C PRO A 127 2.97 12.16 -4.33
N PRO A 128 2.46 12.17 -5.58
CA PRO A 128 1.03 12.37 -5.84
C PRO A 128 0.13 11.33 -5.16
N LEU A 129 0.50 10.04 -5.18
CA LEU A 129 -0.29 9.00 -4.50
C LEU A 129 -0.37 9.25 -2.99
N LYS A 130 0.77 9.56 -2.35
CA LYS A 130 0.83 9.92 -0.94
C LYS A 130 -0.05 11.14 -0.65
N ALA A 131 -0.03 12.16 -1.51
CA ALA A 131 -0.84 13.36 -1.33
C ALA A 131 -2.34 13.03 -1.35
N VAL A 132 -2.81 12.21 -2.29
CA VAL A 132 -4.22 11.79 -2.37
C VAL A 132 -4.65 11.03 -1.10
N VAL A 133 -3.82 10.10 -0.62
CA VAL A 133 -4.12 9.36 0.62
C VAL A 133 -4.12 10.31 1.83
N LYS A 134 -3.19 11.26 1.90
CA LYS A 134 -3.13 12.22 3.00
C LYS A 134 -4.34 13.17 3.00
N GLU A 135 -4.76 13.68 1.85
CA GLU A 135 -5.90 14.60 1.72
C GLU A 135 -7.24 13.97 2.10
N THR A 136 -7.33 12.64 2.02
CA THR A 136 -8.53 11.86 2.38
C THR A 136 -8.52 11.37 3.83
N CYS A 137 -7.42 11.55 4.56
CA CYS A 137 -7.37 11.31 5.99
C CYS A 137 -8.30 12.27 6.76
N VAL A 138 -8.78 11.78 7.90
CA VAL A 138 -9.47 12.61 8.89
C VAL A 138 -8.42 13.09 9.87
N ASP A 139 -7.81 14.24 9.59
CA ASP A 139 -6.96 14.89 10.58
C ASP A 139 -7.85 15.35 11.74
N ALA A 140 -7.56 14.89 12.96
CA ALA A 140 -8.23 15.32 14.18
C ALA A 140 -8.02 16.82 14.47
N ASP A 141 -6.99 17.43 13.87
CA ASP A 141 -6.57 18.82 14.09
C ASP A 141 -7.02 19.78 12.98
N ASN A 142 -7.73 19.30 11.95
CA ASN A 142 -8.11 20.13 10.80
C ASN A 142 -9.56 20.61 10.90
N ASP A 143 -9.75 21.74 11.60
CA ASP A 143 -11.02 22.48 11.73
C ASP A 143 -11.42 23.25 10.44
N GLU A 144 -10.70 23.09 9.32
CA GLU A 144 -11.05 23.77 8.06
C GLU A 144 -12.19 23.04 7.33
N ILE A 145 -13.43 23.40 7.68
CA ILE A 145 -14.70 22.97 7.06
C ILE A 145 -14.82 23.39 5.57
N SER A 146 -13.83 24.09 4.99
CA SER A 146 -13.96 24.77 3.70
C SER A 146 -13.46 24.00 2.47
N ALA A 147 -12.70 22.90 2.62
CA ALA A 147 -12.18 22.14 1.48
C ALA A 147 -13.02 20.88 1.23
N VAL A 148 -13.56 20.73 0.02
CA VAL A 148 -14.19 19.48 -0.41
C VAL A 148 -13.11 18.40 -0.45
N LYS A 149 -13.10 17.52 0.56
CA LYS A 149 -12.17 16.39 0.61
C LYS A 149 -12.40 15.46 -0.60
N PRO A 150 -11.34 14.87 -1.17
CA PRO A 150 -11.52 13.89 -2.23
C PRO A 150 -12.36 12.70 -1.72
N PRO A 151 -13.11 12.03 -2.60
CA PRO A 151 -13.79 10.79 -2.24
C PRO A 151 -12.78 9.74 -1.74
N LYS A 152 -13.18 8.93 -0.74
CA LYS A 152 -12.35 7.84 -0.19
C LYS A 152 -11.85 6.89 -1.28
N GLU A 153 -12.64 6.69 -2.33
CA GLU A 153 -12.32 5.82 -3.47
C GLU A 153 -11.02 6.23 -4.15
N HIS A 154 -10.67 7.52 -4.14
CA HIS A 154 -9.39 8.00 -4.67
C HIS A 154 -8.21 7.49 -3.84
N ALA A 155 -8.35 7.46 -2.52
CA ALA A 155 -7.36 6.92 -1.59
C ALA A 155 -7.18 5.41 -1.80
N VAL A 156 -8.29 4.69 -1.95
CA VAL A 156 -8.29 3.25 -2.21
C VAL A 156 -7.52 2.93 -3.51
N VAL A 157 -7.88 3.59 -4.61
CA VAL A 157 -7.18 3.42 -5.89
C VAL A 157 -5.69 3.78 -5.76
N SER A 158 -5.38 4.87 -5.04
CA SER A 158 -3.99 5.30 -4.84
C SER A 158 -3.17 4.30 -4.03
N ALA A 159 -3.77 3.65 -3.03
CA ALA A 159 -3.13 2.63 -2.21
C ALA A 159 -2.85 1.35 -3.02
N HIS A 160 -3.81 0.93 -3.86
CA HIS A 160 -3.63 -0.19 -4.80
C HIS A 160 -2.53 0.10 -5.83
N GLN A 161 -2.51 1.31 -6.40
CA GLN A 161 -1.45 1.76 -7.31
C GLN A 161 -0.08 1.73 -6.63
N PHE A 162 0.01 2.29 -5.42
CA PHE A 162 1.23 2.29 -4.63
C PHE A 162 1.73 0.86 -4.35
N HIS A 163 0.85 -0.02 -3.88
CA HIS A 163 1.18 -1.41 -3.61
C HIS A 163 1.72 -2.12 -4.86
N TRP A 164 1.02 -1.98 -5.99
CA TRP A 164 1.46 -2.59 -7.25
C TRP A 164 2.83 -2.07 -7.68
N LEU A 165 3.06 -0.76 -7.64
CA LEU A 165 4.35 -0.15 -8.00
C LEU A 165 5.50 -0.68 -7.14
N VAL A 166 5.30 -0.73 -5.82
CA VAL A 166 6.30 -1.23 -4.87
C VAL A 166 6.62 -2.71 -5.14
N SER A 167 5.61 -3.53 -5.45
CA SER A 167 5.80 -4.96 -5.72
C SER A 167 6.59 -5.25 -7.00
N GLN A 168 6.69 -4.31 -7.94
CA GLN A 168 7.50 -4.46 -9.15
C GLN A 168 9.01 -4.31 -8.90
N ILE A 169 9.41 -3.87 -7.70
CA ILE A 169 10.80 -3.56 -7.37
C ILE A 169 11.30 -4.53 -6.31
N SER A 170 12.35 -5.28 -6.63
CA SER A 170 12.99 -6.20 -5.68
C SER A 170 14.35 -5.67 -5.21
N TYR A 171 14.96 -6.41 -4.29
CA TYR A 171 16.34 -6.19 -3.86
C TYR A 171 17.32 -6.16 -5.07
N PRO A 172 18.32 -5.26 -5.11
CA PRO A 172 18.64 -4.24 -4.11
C PRO A 172 17.99 -2.87 -4.34
N LYS A 173 17.31 -2.65 -5.48
CA LYS A 173 16.87 -1.31 -5.92
C LYS A 173 15.82 -0.67 -5.01
N LEU A 174 15.04 -1.47 -4.28
CA LEU A 174 14.00 -0.94 -3.39
C LEU A 174 14.59 -0.15 -2.21
N GLY A 175 15.80 -0.51 -1.74
CA GLY A 175 16.48 0.19 -0.65
C GLY A 175 16.77 1.66 -0.97
N ASP A 176 17.17 1.94 -2.22
CA ASP A 176 17.44 3.30 -2.71
C ASP A 176 16.19 4.20 -2.73
N LEU A 177 15.00 3.59 -2.64
CA LEU A 177 13.71 4.26 -2.67
C LEU A 177 13.02 4.31 -1.31
N CYS A 178 13.65 3.84 -0.22
CA CYS A 178 13.07 3.83 1.13
C CYS A 178 12.54 5.20 1.57
N TRP A 179 13.28 6.28 1.26
CA TRP A 179 12.90 7.66 1.57
C TRP A 179 11.57 8.10 0.93
N LEU A 180 11.16 7.40 -0.13
CA LEU A 180 9.94 7.66 -0.88
C LEU A 180 8.82 6.69 -0.46
N VAL A 181 9.12 5.38 -0.41
CA VAL A 181 8.10 4.34 -0.19
C VAL A 181 7.67 4.21 1.27
N ILE A 182 8.60 4.38 2.23
CA ILE A 182 8.26 4.21 3.65
C ILE A 182 7.28 5.30 4.11
N PRO A 183 7.52 6.60 3.83
CA PRO A 183 6.55 7.63 4.21
C PRO A 183 5.18 7.47 3.55
N CYS A 184 5.13 6.96 2.31
CA CYS A 184 3.86 6.68 1.63
C CYS A 184 3.12 5.50 2.30
N ALA A 185 3.84 4.41 2.60
CA ALA A 185 3.28 3.26 3.30
C ALA A 185 2.77 3.63 4.72
N LEU A 186 3.51 4.45 5.47
CA LEU A 186 3.04 4.97 6.76
C LEU A 186 1.75 5.78 6.60
N THR A 187 1.69 6.67 5.60
CA THR A 187 0.48 7.47 5.31
C THR A 187 -0.73 6.58 5.01
N THR A 188 -0.54 5.43 4.34
CA THR A 188 -1.63 4.46 4.12
C THR A 188 -2.06 3.74 5.41
N LEU A 189 -1.16 3.49 6.35
CA LEU A 189 -1.48 2.87 7.65
C LEU A 189 -2.24 3.83 8.59
N ASP A 190 -2.02 5.13 8.45
CA ASP A 190 -2.71 6.17 9.23
C ASP A 190 -4.14 6.44 8.72
N HIS A 191 -4.49 5.93 7.54
CA HIS A 191 -5.78 6.17 6.93
C HIS A 191 -6.89 5.35 7.64
N TRP A 192 -8.08 5.94 7.82
CA TRP A 192 -9.18 5.31 8.55
C TRP A 192 -9.85 4.13 7.82
N SER A 193 -9.70 4.04 6.49
CA SER A 193 -10.27 2.96 5.69
C SER A 193 -9.45 1.66 5.80
N PRO A 194 -10.07 0.54 6.22
CA PRO A 194 -9.43 -0.78 6.23
C PRO A 194 -8.78 -1.16 4.89
N GLU A 195 -9.48 -0.96 3.76
CA GLU A 195 -8.91 -1.30 2.45
C GLU A 195 -7.61 -0.54 2.11
N VAL A 196 -7.49 0.72 2.55
CA VAL A 196 -6.27 1.52 2.33
C VAL A 196 -5.14 1.02 3.22
N LYS A 197 -5.45 0.75 4.49
CA LYS A 197 -4.50 0.19 5.45
C LYS A 197 -3.97 -1.16 5.01
N GLU A 198 -4.83 -2.05 4.53
CA GLU A 198 -4.41 -3.37 4.05
C GLU A 198 -3.36 -3.25 2.94
N GLN A 199 -3.59 -2.40 1.94
CA GLN A 199 -2.60 -2.16 0.87
C GLN A 199 -1.28 -1.60 1.43
N GLY A 200 -1.33 -0.75 2.45
CA GLY A 200 -0.16 -0.30 3.20
C GLY A 200 0.60 -1.44 3.88
N MET A 201 -0.12 -2.34 4.56
CA MET A 201 0.46 -3.50 5.24
C MET A 201 1.11 -4.47 4.25
N VAL A 202 0.44 -4.78 3.14
CA VAL A 202 1.01 -5.66 2.09
C VAL A 202 2.24 -5.03 1.45
N SER A 203 2.23 -3.70 1.24
CA SER A 203 3.41 -2.96 0.77
C SER A 203 4.57 -3.06 1.77
N PHE A 204 4.31 -2.90 3.07
CA PHE A 204 5.33 -3.07 4.10
C PHE A 204 5.89 -4.49 4.17
N MET A 205 5.06 -5.51 3.98
CA MET A 205 5.53 -6.89 3.91
C MET A 205 6.50 -7.09 2.75
N HIS A 206 6.22 -6.50 1.58
CA HIS A 206 7.14 -6.54 0.43
C HIS A 206 8.43 -5.78 0.71
N ILE A 207 8.34 -4.58 1.30
CA ILE A 207 9.49 -3.76 1.69
C ILE A 207 10.40 -4.56 2.65
N ALA A 208 9.84 -5.13 3.71
CA ALA A 208 10.58 -5.90 4.71
C ALA A 208 11.32 -7.11 4.12
N LYS A 209 10.78 -7.71 3.05
CA LYS A 209 11.39 -8.86 2.37
C LYS A 209 12.46 -8.46 1.34
N ASN A 210 12.47 -7.19 0.88
CA ASN A 210 13.29 -6.75 -0.25
C ASN A 210 14.25 -5.59 0.06
N VAL A 211 14.31 -5.12 1.31
CA VAL A 211 15.19 -4.03 1.77
C VAL A 211 16.15 -4.57 2.83
N LYS A 212 17.38 -4.05 2.90
CA LYS A 212 18.33 -4.45 3.93
C LYS A 212 17.88 -3.94 5.29
N VAL A 213 18.14 -4.73 6.34
CA VAL A 213 17.87 -4.32 7.73
C VAL A 213 18.52 -2.97 8.06
N THR A 214 19.72 -2.68 7.55
CA THR A 214 20.43 -1.41 7.78
C THR A 214 19.76 -0.18 7.14
N GLU A 215 19.01 -0.37 6.07
CA GLU A 215 18.26 0.70 5.41
C GLU A 215 16.92 0.90 6.11
N LEU A 216 16.28 -0.20 6.52
CA LEU A 216 15.02 -0.18 7.24
C LEU A 216 15.15 0.35 8.67
N SER A 217 16.30 0.14 9.33
CA SER A 217 16.57 0.62 10.69
C SER A 217 16.53 2.14 10.82
N LEU A 218 16.68 2.88 9.71
CA LEU A 218 16.53 4.34 9.71
C LEU A 218 15.09 4.80 10.00
N TYR A 219 14.12 3.90 9.88
CA TYR A 219 12.70 4.17 10.03
C TYR A 219 12.05 3.29 11.11
N GLU A 220 12.84 2.54 11.88
CA GLU A 220 12.33 1.49 12.77
C GLU A 220 11.28 1.99 13.76
N ASP A 221 11.54 3.11 14.43
CA ASP A 221 10.64 3.62 15.46
C ASP A 221 9.29 4.04 14.86
N ALA A 222 9.29 4.73 13.72
CA ALA A 222 8.06 5.15 13.05
C ALA A 222 7.24 3.96 12.55
N ILE A 223 7.91 2.93 12.02
CA ILE A 223 7.27 1.72 11.53
C ILE A 223 6.65 0.93 12.68
N LEU A 224 7.40 0.70 13.77
CA LEU A 224 6.93 -0.11 14.89
C LEU A 224 5.87 0.61 15.73
N ASP A 225 5.93 1.94 15.80
CA ASP A 225 4.87 2.74 16.42
C ASP A 225 3.56 2.61 15.63
N ALA A 226 3.62 2.72 14.29
CA ALA A 226 2.47 2.53 13.42
C ALA A 226 1.86 1.11 13.54
N CYS A 227 2.71 0.07 13.69
CA CYS A 227 2.25 -1.28 13.98
C CYS A 227 1.50 -1.37 15.32
N CYS A 228 2.07 -0.81 16.40
CA CYS A 228 1.41 -0.80 17.71
C CYS A 228 0.05 -0.08 17.66
N HIS A 229 -0.01 1.07 16.98
CA HIS A 229 -1.25 1.83 16.83
C HIS A 229 -2.33 1.01 16.09
N ASN A 230 -1.96 0.32 15.02
CA ASN A 230 -2.90 -0.50 14.25
C ASN A 230 -3.35 -1.77 14.99
N ILE A 231 -2.49 -2.40 15.81
CA ILE A 231 -2.89 -3.51 16.70
C ILE A 231 -3.98 -3.07 17.67
N ALA A 232 -3.88 -1.87 18.21
CA ALA A 232 -4.83 -1.36 19.19
C ALA A 232 -6.18 -0.98 18.55
N ALA A 233 -6.17 -0.53 17.29
CA ALA A 233 -7.31 0.15 16.66
C ALA A 233 -8.06 -0.69 15.61
N ASP A 234 -7.44 -1.73 15.03
CA ASP A 234 -7.99 -2.39 13.85
C ASP A 234 -8.48 -3.83 14.12
N ASP A 235 -9.80 -3.94 14.20
CA ASP A 235 -10.53 -5.16 14.51
C ASP A 235 -10.80 -6.03 13.26
N GLU A 236 -10.87 -5.40 12.09
CA GLU A 236 -11.22 -6.04 10.81
C GLU A 236 -9.97 -6.66 10.16
N LEU A 237 -8.83 -5.97 10.25
CA LEU A 237 -7.57 -6.41 9.64
C LEU A 237 -6.67 -7.21 10.59
N TRP A 238 -7.22 -7.75 11.68
CA TRP A 238 -6.45 -8.37 12.76
C TRP A 238 -5.35 -9.34 12.27
N TYR A 239 -5.70 -10.26 11.36
CA TYR A 239 -4.73 -11.21 10.81
C TYR A 239 -3.56 -10.51 10.11
N ARG A 240 -3.88 -9.53 9.25
CA ARG A 240 -2.89 -8.79 8.46
C ARG A 240 -2.03 -7.89 9.34
N VAL A 241 -2.62 -7.24 10.33
CA VAL A 241 -1.94 -6.41 11.32
C VAL A 241 -0.91 -7.24 12.10
N LEU A 242 -1.29 -8.44 12.54
CA LEU A 242 -0.37 -9.35 13.21
C LEU A 242 0.78 -9.78 12.30
N GLU A 243 0.45 -10.21 11.09
CA GLU A 243 1.43 -10.70 10.10
C GLU A 243 2.51 -9.66 9.84
N VAL A 244 2.10 -8.43 9.52
CA VAL A 244 3.04 -7.34 9.22
C VAL A 244 3.83 -6.91 10.46
N SER A 245 3.19 -6.88 11.64
CA SER A 245 3.85 -6.45 12.88
C SER A 245 4.89 -7.46 13.35
N VAL A 246 4.59 -8.75 13.28
CA VAL A 246 5.55 -9.82 13.60
C VAL A 246 6.73 -9.76 12.62
N LEU A 247 6.47 -9.62 11.32
CA LEU A 247 7.51 -9.55 10.30
C LEU A 247 8.44 -8.35 10.54
N LEU A 248 7.89 -7.16 10.73
CA LEU A 248 8.66 -5.92 10.89
C LEU A 248 9.46 -5.91 12.19
N LEU A 249 8.85 -6.35 13.31
CA LEU A 249 9.54 -6.46 14.59
C LEU A 249 10.71 -7.44 14.52
N THR A 250 10.48 -8.62 13.94
CA THR A 250 11.50 -9.67 13.90
C THR A 250 12.58 -9.43 12.84
N CYS A 251 12.31 -8.64 11.78
CA CYS A 251 13.34 -8.28 10.81
C CYS A 251 14.23 -7.12 11.30
N THR A 252 13.68 -6.16 12.05
CA THR A 252 14.42 -4.99 12.57
C THR A 252 15.17 -5.30 13.86
N HIS A 253 14.59 -6.10 14.78
CA HIS A 253 15.16 -6.36 16.11
C HIS A 253 15.63 -7.80 16.34
N ARG A 254 15.80 -8.62 15.29
CA ARG A 254 16.18 -10.04 15.41
C ARG A 254 17.36 -10.32 16.34
N SER A 255 18.37 -9.46 16.32
CA SER A 255 19.62 -9.61 17.07
C SER A 255 19.54 -9.03 18.49
N ASN A 256 18.45 -8.37 18.85
CA ASN A 256 18.26 -7.72 20.14
C ASN A 256 17.00 -8.24 20.85
N PRO A 257 17.07 -9.41 21.51
CA PRO A 257 15.93 -9.98 22.24
C PRO A 257 15.49 -9.13 23.45
N ARG A 258 16.30 -8.14 23.86
CA ARG A 258 16.00 -7.19 24.94
C ARG A 258 15.38 -5.90 24.45
N SER A 259 15.07 -5.79 23.15
CA SER A 259 14.47 -4.58 22.60
C SER A 259 13.14 -4.29 23.32
N PRO A 260 12.90 -3.05 23.80
CA PRO A 260 11.62 -2.68 24.42
C PRO A 260 10.45 -2.82 23.43
N TRP A 261 10.73 -2.82 22.13
CA TRP A 261 9.72 -3.04 21.10
C TRP A 261 9.07 -4.43 21.17
N TYR A 262 9.79 -5.46 21.63
CA TYR A 262 9.20 -6.78 21.86
C TYR A 262 8.13 -6.73 22.95
N ASP A 263 8.44 -6.12 24.10
CA ASP A 263 7.53 -5.97 25.23
C ASP A 263 6.31 -5.12 24.86
N ARG A 264 6.54 -3.98 24.20
CA ARG A 264 5.47 -3.06 23.76
C ARG A 264 4.53 -3.75 22.78
N MET A 265 5.05 -4.32 21.69
CA MET A 265 4.24 -4.95 20.65
C MET A 265 3.44 -6.15 21.19
N LEU A 266 4.11 -7.03 21.95
CA LEU A 266 3.43 -8.17 22.57
C LEU A 266 2.36 -7.72 23.54
N SER A 267 2.60 -6.65 24.31
CA SER A 267 1.62 -6.12 25.24
C SER A 267 0.37 -5.58 24.57
N GLU A 268 0.51 -4.90 23.42
CA GLU A 268 -0.62 -4.46 22.60
C GLU A 268 -1.40 -5.65 22.02
N MET A 269 -0.70 -6.67 21.47
CA MET A 269 -1.36 -7.86 20.93
C MET A 269 -2.16 -8.60 22.00
N LEU A 270 -1.57 -8.81 23.17
CA LEU A 270 -2.24 -9.45 24.30
C LEU A 270 -3.40 -8.60 24.81
N GLY A 271 -3.24 -7.27 24.86
CA GLY A 271 -4.28 -6.34 25.29
C GLY A 271 -5.50 -6.39 24.36
N HIS A 272 -5.26 -6.48 23.05
CA HIS A 272 -6.31 -6.66 22.05
C HIS A 272 -7.08 -7.99 22.28
N LEU A 273 -6.37 -9.10 22.52
CA LEU A 273 -7.00 -10.40 22.81
C LEU A 273 -7.78 -10.40 24.13
N GLU A 274 -7.27 -9.74 25.17
CA GLU A 274 -7.91 -9.62 26.49
C GLU A 274 -9.23 -8.82 26.43
N ARG A 275 -9.36 -7.86 25.50
CA ARG A 275 -10.62 -7.14 25.24
C ARG A 275 -11.69 -8.03 24.61
N GLN A 276 -11.29 -9.11 23.92
CA GLN A 276 -12.20 -10.01 23.21
C GLN A 276 -11.91 -11.49 23.53
N PRO A 277 -12.05 -11.90 24.80
CA PRO A 277 -11.58 -13.21 25.27
C PRO A 277 -12.32 -14.39 24.64
N LEU A 278 -13.52 -14.17 24.09
CA LEU A 278 -14.33 -15.22 23.47
C LEU A 278 -14.09 -15.35 21.96
N ASN A 279 -13.40 -14.40 21.32
CA ASN A 279 -13.15 -14.45 19.88
C ASN A 279 -12.11 -15.53 19.55
N LYS A 280 -12.57 -16.67 19.01
CA LYS A 280 -11.70 -17.81 18.69
C LYS A 280 -10.82 -17.55 17.47
N GLU A 281 -11.37 -16.90 16.45
CA GLU A 281 -10.65 -16.61 15.20
C GLU A 281 -9.44 -15.71 15.46
N ARG A 282 -9.60 -14.66 16.27
CA ARG A 282 -8.49 -13.76 16.62
C ARG A 282 -7.38 -14.46 17.41
N ARG A 283 -7.75 -15.34 18.33
CA ARG A 283 -6.79 -16.15 19.08
C ARG A 283 -6.04 -17.14 18.19
N ILE A 284 -6.74 -17.81 17.27
CA ILE A 284 -6.12 -18.73 16.31
C ILE A 284 -5.16 -17.97 15.38
N ALA A 285 -5.57 -16.81 14.86
CA ALA A 285 -4.71 -15.95 14.04
C ALA A 285 -3.42 -15.58 14.78
N TRP A 286 -3.54 -15.10 16.03
CA TRP A 286 -2.39 -14.74 16.86
C TRP A 286 -1.48 -15.94 17.15
N LEU A 287 -2.04 -17.07 17.58
CA LEU A 287 -1.30 -18.31 17.83
C LEU A 287 -0.53 -18.80 16.60
N THR A 288 -1.11 -18.61 15.41
CA THR A 288 -0.50 -19.03 14.13
C THR A 288 0.70 -18.16 13.76
N LEU A 289 0.66 -16.87 14.11
CA LEU A 289 1.64 -15.88 13.64
C LEU A 289 2.69 -15.49 14.68
N ILE A 290 2.46 -15.70 15.98
CA ILE A 290 3.34 -15.17 17.05
C ILE A 290 4.68 -15.90 17.20
N GLY A 291 4.83 -17.11 16.66
CA GLY A 291 6.02 -17.96 16.82
C GLY A 291 7.37 -17.25 16.67
N PRO A 292 7.61 -16.48 15.58
CA PRO A 292 8.86 -15.76 15.38
C PRO A 292 9.20 -14.75 16.49
N VAL A 293 8.19 -14.13 17.12
CA VAL A 293 8.39 -13.23 18.27
C VAL A 293 8.86 -14.03 19.48
N PHE A 294 8.24 -15.18 19.73
CA PHE A 294 8.64 -16.05 20.84
C PHE A 294 10.06 -16.59 20.67
N ASP A 295 10.40 -17.03 19.47
CA ASP A 295 11.74 -17.50 19.14
C ASP A 295 12.80 -16.41 19.35
N ALA A 296 12.47 -15.16 18.98
CA ALA A 296 13.37 -14.04 19.19
C ALA A 296 13.51 -13.65 20.67
N MET A 297 12.42 -13.60 21.43
CA MET A 297 12.45 -13.21 22.85
C MET A 297 13.07 -14.27 23.76
N GLY A 298 12.88 -15.56 23.47
CA GLY A 298 13.39 -16.66 24.29
C GLY A 298 13.01 -16.53 25.77
N LEU A 299 14.00 -16.51 26.66
CA LEU A 299 13.78 -16.42 28.12
C LEU A 299 13.07 -15.13 28.57
N PHE A 300 13.10 -14.05 27.78
CA PHE A 300 12.42 -12.80 28.12
C PHE A 300 10.88 -12.94 28.10
N LEU A 301 10.35 -13.99 27.48
CA LEU A 301 8.91 -14.31 27.54
C LEU A 301 8.40 -14.57 28.95
N LEU A 302 9.27 -14.93 29.90
CA LEU A 302 8.89 -15.16 31.30
C LEU A 302 8.17 -13.95 31.92
N ALA A 303 8.49 -12.73 31.48
CA ALA A 303 7.80 -11.53 31.92
C ALA A 303 6.30 -11.50 31.54
N HIS A 304 5.93 -12.19 30.46
CA HIS A 304 4.56 -12.24 29.94
C HIS A 304 3.81 -13.53 30.30
N PHE A 305 4.47 -14.48 30.98
CA PHE A 305 3.90 -15.80 31.26
C PHE A 305 2.56 -15.75 31.96
N ARG A 306 2.33 -14.83 32.90
CA ARG A 306 1.03 -14.69 33.56
C ARG A 306 -0.10 -14.43 32.56
N ARG A 307 0.11 -13.50 31.62
CA ARG A 307 -0.90 -13.13 30.60
C ARG A 307 -1.08 -14.23 29.56
N LEU A 308 0.03 -14.83 29.12
CA LEU A 308 0.04 -15.96 28.19
C LEU A 308 -0.69 -17.17 28.77
N PHE A 309 -0.43 -17.51 30.03
CA PHE A 309 -1.07 -18.63 30.71
C PHE A 309 -2.58 -18.41 30.84
N SER A 310 -3.02 -17.19 31.20
CA SER A 310 -4.44 -16.86 31.21
C SER A 310 -5.09 -17.03 29.83
N LEU A 311 -4.45 -16.59 28.75
CA LEU A 311 -4.98 -16.77 27.39
C LEU A 311 -5.06 -18.23 26.94
N PHE A 312 -4.09 -19.07 27.33
CA PHE A 312 -4.06 -20.48 26.95
C PHE A 312 -5.00 -21.36 27.79
N PHE A 313 -5.14 -21.05 29.09
CA PHE A 313 -5.73 -21.94 30.07
C PHE A 313 -7.01 -21.42 30.73
N SER A 314 -7.53 -20.23 30.39
CA SER A 314 -8.88 -19.81 30.83
C SER A 314 -10.01 -20.59 30.14
N MET A 315 -9.76 -21.83 29.72
CA MET A 315 -10.73 -22.74 29.10
C MET A 315 -11.59 -23.52 30.11
N ASP A 316 -11.36 -23.42 31.43
CA ASP A 316 -12.05 -24.26 32.42
C ASP A 316 -12.92 -23.51 33.45
N ALA A 317 -13.48 -22.36 33.09
CA ALA A 317 -14.50 -21.70 33.90
C ALA A 317 -15.74 -21.35 33.04
N CYS A 318 -16.46 -22.39 32.64
CA CYS A 318 -17.89 -22.31 32.33
C CYS A 318 -18.68 -22.25 33.64
#